data_AF-A0A3M3AGW0-F1
#
_entry.id   AF-A0A3M3AGW0-F1
#
_cell.length_a   1.000
_cell.length_b   1.000
_cell.length_c   1.000
_cell.angle_alpha   90.00
_cell.angle_beta   90.00
_cell.angle_gamma   90.00
#
_symmetry.space_group_name_H-M   'P 1'
#
loop_
_entity.id
_entity.type
_entity.pdbx_description
1 polymer ?
#
loop_
_entity_poly.entity_id
_entity_poly.type
_entity_poly.pdbx_seq_one_letter_code
_entity_poly.pdbx_strand_id
1 'polypeptide(L)'
;AAWADRDGNGTINLTYTFLTAKPAGFNNALGTFSAFNAQQKAQAVLSMQSWADVAKVSFTQAASGGDGHMTFGNYSDGSNGGSAFAYLPSGGRTDGQSWYLISDSYRQNVSPDNGNYGRQTLTHEIGHTQ
;
A
#
# COMPACT_ATOMS: atom_id res chain seq x y z
N ALA A 1 -1.46 12.90 11.13
CA ALA A 1 -1.75 13.33 9.75
C ALA A 1 -2.84 12.40 9.23
N ALA A 2 -3.79 12.88 8.42
CA ALA A 2 -4.95 12.12 7.96
C ALA A 2 -5.43 12.71 6.63
N TRP A 3 -6.09 11.91 5.80
CA TRP A 3 -6.79 12.44 4.62
C TRP A 3 -7.95 13.34 5.06
N ALA A 4 -8.23 14.35 4.24
CA ALA A 4 -9.37 15.24 4.41
C ALA A 4 -10.46 14.83 3.42
N ASP A 5 -11.71 14.80 3.88
CA ASP A 5 -12.88 14.69 3.02
C ASP A 5 -12.99 15.96 2.16
N ARG A 6 -12.62 15.86 0.88
CA ARG A 6 -12.51 17.01 -0.03
C ARG A 6 -13.84 17.34 -0.70
N ASP A 7 -14.70 16.36 -0.88
CA ASP A 7 -16.01 16.53 -1.51
C ASP A 7 -17.15 16.76 -0.50
N GLY A 8 -16.87 16.56 0.79
CA GLY A 8 -17.78 16.84 1.89
C GLY A 8 -18.90 15.81 2.03
N ASN A 9 -18.73 14.61 1.47
CA ASN A 9 -19.77 13.59 1.45
C ASN A 9 -19.83 12.75 2.76
N GLY A 10 -18.93 13.00 3.71
CA GLY A 10 -18.87 12.34 5.01
C GLY A 10 -18.15 10.99 4.98
N THR A 11 -17.45 10.66 3.89
CA THR A 11 -16.66 9.44 3.67
C THR A 11 -15.32 9.82 3.07
N ILE A 12 -14.23 9.22 3.54
CA ILE A 12 -12.91 9.37 2.90
C ILE A 12 -12.84 8.42 1.70
N ASN A 13 -12.80 8.95 0.49
CA ASN A 13 -12.80 8.18 -0.75
C ASN A 13 -11.37 8.05 -1.28
N LEU A 14 -10.72 6.93 -0.96
CA LEU A 14 -9.36 6.66 -1.40
C LEU A 14 -9.39 5.88 -2.72
N THR A 15 -8.53 6.30 -3.65
CA THR A 15 -8.27 5.52 -4.86
C THR A 15 -6.97 4.74 -4.72
N TYR A 16 -6.82 3.64 -5.45
CA TYR A 16 -5.56 2.89 -5.42
C TYR A 16 -5.11 2.35 -6.78
N THR A 17 -3.80 2.19 -6.92
CA THR A 17 -3.16 1.51 -8.06
C THR A 17 -2.12 0.50 -7.59
N PHE A 18 -2.14 -0.70 -8.17
CA PHE A 18 -1.00 -1.62 -8.11
C PHE A 18 0.01 -1.23 -9.19
N LEU A 19 1.20 -0.80 -8.79
CA LEU A 19 2.23 -0.35 -9.73
C LEU A 19 2.64 -1.50 -10.66
N THR A 20 2.70 -1.22 -11.97
CA THR A 20 3.12 -2.18 -12.99
C THR A 20 4.56 -1.97 -13.47
N ALA A 21 5.13 -0.80 -13.18
CA ALA A 21 6.50 -0.43 -13.52
C ALA A 21 7.12 0.43 -12.41
N LYS A 22 8.45 0.48 -12.38
CA LYS A 22 9.22 1.32 -11.45
C LYS A 22 8.82 2.80 -11.64
N PRO A 23 8.27 3.48 -10.63
CA PRO A 23 7.91 4.89 -10.76
C PRO A 23 9.18 5.76 -10.86
N ALA A 24 9.08 6.91 -11.51
CA ALA A 24 10.22 7.81 -11.74
C ALA A 24 10.91 8.27 -10.44
N GLY A 25 10.16 8.39 -9.34
CA GLY A 25 10.66 8.74 -8.01
C GLY A 25 11.09 7.56 -7.12
N PHE A 26 11.18 6.34 -7.67
CA PHE A 26 11.58 5.17 -6.89
C PHE A 26 13.01 5.33 -6.35
N ASN A 27 13.17 5.22 -5.04
CA ASN A 27 14.47 5.33 -4.39
C ASN A 27 15.37 4.14 -4.78
N ASN A 28 16.50 4.41 -5.43
CA ASN A 28 17.43 3.38 -5.87
C ASN A 28 18.05 2.57 -4.72
N ALA A 29 18.07 3.11 -3.49
CA ALA A 29 18.51 2.37 -2.30
C ALA A 29 17.52 1.26 -1.88
N LEU A 30 16.36 1.16 -2.52
CA LEU A 30 15.39 0.07 -2.30
C LEU A 30 15.68 -1.15 -3.20
N GLY A 31 16.74 -1.10 -4.01
CA GLY A 31 17.11 -2.17 -4.93
C GLY A 31 16.18 -2.23 -6.15
N THR A 32 15.63 -3.41 -6.41
CA THR A 32 14.83 -3.68 -7.61
C THR A 32 13.34 -3.59 -7.32
N PHE A 33 12.63 -2.88 -8.18
CA PHE A 33 11.17 -2.86 -8.18
C PHE A 33 10.59 -4.18 -8.70
N SER A 34 9.51 -4.66 -8.08
CA SER A 34 8.63 -5.62 -8.75
C SER A 34 7.16 -5.28 -8.49
N ALA A 35 6.32 -5.56 -9.50
CA ALA A 35 4.88 -5.40 -9.38
C ALA A 35 4.29 -6.43 -8.41
N PHE A 36 3.14 -6.09 -7.81
CA PHE A 36 2.37 -7.06 -7.04
C PHE A 36 1.92 -8.23 -7.92
N ASN A 37 2.09 -9.45 -7.43
CA ASN A 37 1.52 -10.65 -8.05
C ASN A 37 0.00 -10.74 -7.78
N ALA A 38 -0.68 -11.72 -8.39
CA ALA A 38 -2.12 -11.88 -8.25
C ALA A 38 -2.59 -12.10 -6.80
N GLN A 39 -1.85 -12.90 -6.03
CA GLN A 39 -2.17 -13.18 -4.62
C GLN A 39 -2.01 -11.93 -3.74
N GLN A 40 -0.94 -11.16 -3.94
CA GLN A 40 -0.74 -9.90 -3.24
C GLN A 40 -1.86 -8.90 -3.52
N LYS A 41 -2.29 -8.76 -4.79
CA LYS A 41 -3.41 -7.89 -5.16
C LYS A 41 -4.71 -8.31 -4.47
N ALA A 42 -5.04 -9.60 -4.54
CA ALA A 42 -6.26 -10.13 -3.93
C ALA A 42 -6.28 -9.88 -2.41
N GLN A 43 -5.16 -10.12 -1.72
CA GLN A 43 -5.08 -9.92 -0.28
C GLN A 43 -5.03 -8.44 0.12
N ALA A 44 -4.44 -7.57 -0.70
CA ALA A 44 -4.47 -6.13 -0.47
C ALA A 44 -5.90 -5.59 -0.53
N VAL A 45 -6.71 -6.06 -1.50
CA VAL A 45 -8.13 -5.72 -1.57
C VAL A 45 -8.88 -6.18 -0.32
N LEU A 46 -8.64 -7.40 0.17
CA LEU A 46 -9.25 -7.89 1.41
C LEU A 46 -8.78 -7.12 2.66
N SER A 47 -7.53 -6.65 2.70
CA SER A 47 -7.04 -5.78 3.78
C SER A 47 -7.69 -4.39 3.73
N MET A 48 -7.84 -3.78 2.55
CA MET A 48 -8.59 -2.53 2.39
C MET A 48 -10.05 -2.70 2.81
N GLN A 49 -10.70 -3.80 2.41
CA GLN A 49 -12.07 -4.10 2.83
C GLN A 49 -12.20 -4.16 4.36
N SER A 50 -11.26 -4.83 5.05
CA SER A 50 -11.32 -4.92 6.52
C SER A 50 -11.22 -3.57 7.22
N TRP A 51 -10.59 -2.57 6.60
CA TRP A 51 -10.58 -1.20 7.10
C TRP A 51 -11.88 -0.45 6.78
N ALA A 52 -12.40 -0.61 5.57
CA ALA A 52 -13.70 -0.04 5.17
C ALA A 52 -14.88 -0.61 5.98
N ASP A 53 -14.80 -1.84 6.46
CA ASP A 53 -15.83 -2.47 7.29
C ASP A 53 -16.01 -1.78 8.65
N VAL A 54 -14.99 -1.08 9.15
CA VAL A 54 -14.96 -0.49 10.49
C VAL A 54 -14.82 1.03 10.51
N ALA A 55 -14.61 1.67 9.36
CA ALA A 55 -14.43 3.11 9.24
C ALA A 55 -15.17 3.65 8.00
N LYS A 56 -15.50 4.95 8.00
CA LYS A 56 -16.12 5.63 6.84
C LYS A 56 -15.07 5.96 5.77
N VAL A 57 -14.49 4.92 5.20
CA VAL A 57 -13.51 4.99 4.12
C VAL A 57 -13.95 4.06 2.99
N SER A 58 -13.79 4.51 1.74
CA SER A 58 -14.03 3.69 0.56
C SER A 58 -12.74 3.55 -0.25
N PHE A 59 -12.56 2.39 -0.89
CA PHE A 59 -11.39 2.10 -1.71
C PHE A 59 -11.82 1.75 -3.12
N THR A 60 -11.38 2.52 -4.11
CA THR A 60 -11.69 2.28 -5.53
C THR A 60 -10.42 2.18 -6.35
N GLN A 61 -10.29 1.13 -7.17
CA GLN A 61 -9.15 1.03 -8.07
C GLN A 61 -9.29 2.06 -9.21
N ALA A 62 -8.36 2.99 -9.32
CA ALA A 62 -8.35 4.04 -10.34
C ALA A 62 -6.93 4.59 -10.52
N ALA A 63 -6.63 5.22 -11.65
CA ALA A 63 -5.28 5.74 -11.92
C ALA A 63 -4.85 6.89 -11.00
N SER A 64 -5.81 7.67 -10.48
CA SER A 64 -5.61 8.79 -9.55
C SER A 64 -6.97 9.31 -9.07
N GLY A 65 -6.98 10.18 -8.07
CA GLY A 65 -8.15 10.95 -7.65
C GLY A 65 -8.62 10.59 -6.24
N GLY A 66 -9.88 10.93 -5.93
CA GLY A 66 -10.42 10.83 -4.58
C GLY A 66 -9.81 11.84 -3.60
N ASP A 67 -10.06 11.62 -2.32
CA ASP A 67 -9.49 12.38 -1.21
C ASP A 67 -7.98 12.13 -1.07
N GLY A 68 -7.56 10.93 -1.47
CA GLY A 68 -6.18 10.48 -1.53
C GLY A 68 -5.99 9.36 -2.55
N HIS A 69 -4.74 9.18 -2.99
CA HIS A 69 -4.37 8.10 -3.90
C HIS A 69 -3.27 7.24 -3.30
N MET A 70 -3.49 5.93 -3.28
CA MET A 70 -2.59 4.94 -2.73
C MET A 70 -1.89 4.15 -3.83
N THR A 71 -0.64 3.78 -3.61
CA THR A 71 0.08 2.90 -4.54
C THR A 71 0.78 1.77 -3.82
N PHE A 72 0.78 0.60 -4.43
CA PHE A 72 1.39 -0.62 -3.90
C PHE A 72 2.46 -1.14 -4.84
N GLY A 73 3.63 -1.48 -4.31
CA GLY A 73 4.73 -2.08 -5.06
C GLY A 73 5.71 -2.83 -4.16
N ASN A 74 6.53 -3.69 -4.76
CA ASN A 74 7.57 -4.41 -4.04
C ASN A 74 8.94 -3.77 -4.26
N TYR A 75 9.84 -4.00 -3.31
CA TYR A 75 11.27 -3.68 -3.40
C TYR A 75 12.13 -4.85 -2.92
N SER A 76 13.43 -4.85 -3.21
CA SER A 76 14.29 -6.02 -2.95
C SER A 76 15.43 -5.80 -1.95
N ASP A 77 15.83 -4.56 -1.68
CA ASP A 77 16.90 -4.27 -0.74
C ASP A 77 16.35 -4.08 0.68
N GLY A 78 16.47 -5.13 1.50
CA GLY A 78 16.07 -5.15 2.90
C GLY A 78 17.18 -4.75 3.89
N SER A 79 18.30 -4.18 3.44
CA SER A 79 19.45 -3.86 4.30
C SER A 79 19.12 -2.92 5.47
N ASN A 80 18.05 -2.12 5.34
CA ASN A 80 17.55 -1.24 6.40
C ASN A 80 16.63 -1.95 7.43
N GLY A 81 16.43 -3.27 7.31
CA GLY A 81 15.80 -4.13 8.33
C GLY A 81 14.26 -4.19 8.34
N GLY A 82 13.57 -3.39 7.53
CA GLY A 82 12.10 -3.39 7.44
C GLY A 82 11.55 -4.47 6.49
N SER A 83 10.43 -5.09 6.87
CA SER A 83 9.65 -6.02 6.02
C SER A 83 8.72 -5.31 5.04
N ALA A 84 8.32 -4.09 5.35
CA ALA A 84 7.58 -3.17 4.50
C ALA A 84 7.67 -1.76 5.10
N PHE A 85 7.19 -0.77 4.38
CA PHE A 85 6.99 0.58 4.90
C PHE A 85 5.94 1.33 4.08
N ALA A 86 5.39 2.39 4.67
CA ALA A 86 4.43 3.27 4.04
C ALA A 86 4.57 4.72 4.47
N TYR A 87 4.00 5.63 3.68
CA TYR A 87 4.01 7.07 3.95
C TYR A 87 2.63 7.55 4.38
N LEU A 88 2.61 8.24 5.53
CA LEU A 88 1.41 8.88 6.08
C LEU A 88 0.88 9.99 5.15
N PRO A 89 -0.43 10.26 5.14
CA PRO A 89 -1.03 11.36 4.39
C PRO A 89 -0.71 12.71 5.04
N SER A 90 0.47 13.26 4.73
CA SER A 90 1.06 14.45 5.37
C SER A 90 1.12 15.70 4.48
N GLY A 91 0.56 15.62 3.26
CA GLY A 91 0.61 16.65 2.22
C GLY A 91 1.80 16.50 1.26
N GLY A 92 2.51 15.37 1.30
CA GLY A 92 3.72 15.11 0.51
C GLY A 92 3.46 14.37 -0.81
N ARG A 93 4.47 14.34 -1.69
CA ARG A 93 4.41 13.59 -2.96
C ARG A 93 4.40 12.07 -2.79
N THR A 94 4.79 11.59 -1.61
CA THR A 94 4.87 10.16 -1.27
C THR A 94 3.67 9.65 -0.51
N ASP A 95 2.74 10.53 -0.13
CA ASP A 95 1.53 10.15 0.61
C ASP A 95 0.81 8.99 -0.08
N GLY A 96 0.36 8.01 0.71
CA GLY A 96 -0.37 6.85 0.22
C GLY A 96 0.49 5.78 -0.45
N GLN A 97 1.80 5.99 -0.60
CA GLN A 97 2.68 4.94 -1.12
C GLN A 97 3.01 3.92 -0.02
N SER A 98 2.92 2.63 -0.36
CA SER A 98 3.35 1.50 0.47
C SER A 98 4.21 0.54 -0.33
N TRP A 99 5.26 0.02 0.32
CA TRP A 99 6.35 -0.72 -0.27
C TRP A 99 6.64 -1.99 0.52
N TYR A 100 6.74 -3.13 -0.16
CA TYR A 100 6.81 -4.45 0.49
C TYR A 100 8.09 -5.19 0.09
N LEU A 101 8.87 -5.64 1.08
CA LEU A 101 10.14 -6.32 0.82
C LEU A 101 9.88 -7.70 0.22
N ILE A 102 10.56 -7.99 -0.89
CA ILE A 102 10.70 -9.32 -1.46
C ILE A 102 12.16 -9.53 -1.86
N SER A 103 12.84 -10.45 -1.19
CA SER A 103 14.22 -10.85 -1.48
C SER A 103 14.36 -12.36 -1.34
N ASP A 104 15.54 -12.91 -1.63
CA ASP A 104 15.82 -14.33 -1.39
C ASP A 104 15.81 -14.66 0.10
N SER A 105 16.23 -13.70 0.95
CA SER A 105 16.25 -13.84 2.41
C SER A 105 14.91 -13.51 3.09
N TYR A 106 13.95 -12.93 2.37
CA TYR A 106 12.64 -12.53 2.90
C TYR A 106 11.52 -12.77 1.90
N ARG A 107 10.65 -13.74 2.21
CA ARG A 107 9.62 -14.27 1.29
C ARG A 107 8.18 -14.11 1.79
N GLN A 108 7.98 -13.62 3.01
CA GLN A 108 6.68 -13.59 3.68
C GLN A 108 5.63 -12.76 2.93
N ASN A 109 6.05 -11.69 2.23
CA ASN A 109 5.16 -10.82 1.46
C ASN A 109 4.75 -11.37 0.10
N VAL A 110 5.32 -12.50 -0.34
CA VAL A 110 5.05 -13.06 -1.68
C VAL A 110 3.70 -13.74 -1.73
N SER A 111 3.38 -14.48 -0.69
CA SER A 111 2.17 -15.29 -0.55
C SER A 111 1.40 -14.87 0.71
N PRO A 112 0.90 -13.62 0.78
CA PRO A 112 0.03 -13.21 1.87
C PRO A 112 -1.22 -14.08 1.86
N ASP A 113 -1.71 -14.44 3.04
CA ASP A 113 -2.92 -15.24 3.20
C ASP A 113 -3.50 -15.05 4.61
N ASN A 114 -4.74 -15.45 4.79
CA ASN A 114 -5.44 -15.29 6.06
C ASN A 114 -4.63 -15.88 7.24
N GLY A 115 -4.48 -15.07 8.29
CA GLY A 115 -3.75 -15.46 9.50
C GLY A 115 -2.23 -15.44 9.41
N ASN A 116 -1.62 -15.18 8.24
CA ASN A 116 -0.17 -15.12 8.10
C ASN A 116 0.39 -13.70 8.21
N TYR A 117 1.70 -13.61 8.43
CA TYR A 117 2.39 -12.34 8.63
C TYR A 117 2.31 -11.44 7.39
N GLY A 118 2.40 -11.98 6.17
CA GLY A 118 2.29 -11.17 4.93
C GLY A 118 0.95 -10.47 4.80
N ARG A 119 -0.16 -11.11 5.20
CA ARG A 119 -1.49 -10.47 5.26
C ARG A 119 -1.55 -9.40 6.35
N GLN A 120 -0.97 -9.67 7.52
CA GLN A 120 -0.86 -8.66 8.57
C GLN A 120 -0.05 -7.44 8.12
N THR A 121 1.06 -7.64 7.41
CA THR A 121 1.89 -6.56 6.84
C THR A 121 1.09 -5.71 5.86
N LEU A 122 0.30 -6.31 4.96
CA LEU A 122 -0.62 -5.55 4.09
C LEU A 122 -1.57 -4.66 4.91
N THR A 123 -2.27 -5.23 5.88
CA THR A 123 -3.22 -4.48 6.72
C THR A 123 -2.53 -3.39 7.54
N HIS A 124 -1.32 -3.65 8.05
CA HIS A 124 -0.51 -2.69 8.80
C HIS A 124 -0.11 -1.49 7.95
N GLU A 125 0.49 -1.73 6.79
CA GLU A 125 0.93 -0.64 5.91
C GLU A 125 -0.24 0.17 5.36
N ILE A 126 -1.37 -0.47 5.02
CA ILE A 126 -2.60 0.23 4.63
C ILE A 126 -3.06 1.16 5.76
N GLY A 127 -2.95 0.70 7.01
CA GLY A 127 -3.26 1.49 8.20
C GLY A 127 -2.45 2.77 8.36
N HIS A 128 -1.20 2.80 7.87
CA HIS A 128 -0.39 4.03 7.83
C HIS A 128 -0.86 5.00 6.73
N THR A 129 -1.34 4.47 5.61
CA THR A 129 -1.64 5.28 4.41
C THR A 129 -3.01 5.94 4.38
N GLN A 130 -3.85 5.72 5.39
CA GLN A 130 -5.26 6.14 5.42
C GLN A 130 -5.55 7.21 6.48
#